data_AF-A0A8X8ZDR2-F1
#
_entry.id   AF-A0A8X8ZDR2-F1
#
_cell.length_a   1.000
_cell.length_b   1.000
_cell.length_c   1.000
_cell.angle_alpha   90.00
_cell.angle_beta   90.00
_cell.angle_gamma   90.00
#
_symmetry.space_group_name_H-M   'P 1'
#
loop_
_entity.id
_entity.type
_entity.pdbx_description
1 polymer ?
#
loop_
_entity_poly.entity_id
_entity_poly.type
_entity_poly.pdbx_seq_one_letter_code
_entity_poly.pdbx_strand_id
1 'polypeptide(L)'
;MAVEDPTAPHGLKLTIEDYPYANDGLLIWDAIKQWVTDHVLHFYPEPDLIQSDTELQAWWTEIRTVGHGDKKDEPWWPGLKTPDDLISILTTIIWIASGHHAAVNFGQFDYVAYFPNRPTAYRCSFPMPIEEPSPADKKKFMERPEAFLLECFPSQIEAITVMAILDVLSNHSPDEEYIGGQAEACWGDDKVIKAAFEHFHWEVDGD
;
A
#
# COMPACT_ATOMS: atom_id res chain seq x y z
N MET A 1 6.06 -10.44 11.03
CA MET A 1 6.21 -11.47 9.98
C MET A 1 7.60 -11.44 9.32
N ALA A 2 8.55 -10.73 9.92
CA ALA A 2 9.96 -10.70 9.53
C ALA A 2 10.78 -10.31 10.76
N VAL A 3 12.09 -10.53 10.72
CA VAL A 3 13.06 -10.03 11.71
C VAL A 3 14.16 -9.27 10.99
N GLU A 4 14.76 -8.28 11.64
CA GLU A 4 15.93 -7.59 11.11
C GLU A 4 17.09 -8.58 10.95
N ASP A 5 17.68 -8.56 9.76
CA ASP A 5 18.86 -9.33 9.40
C ASP A 5 19.70 -8.49 8.43
N PRO A 6 20.71 -7.76 8.91
CA PRO A 6 21.56 -6.92 8.07
C PRO A 6 22.34 -7.69 6.99
N THR A 7 22.37 -9.03 7.05
CA THR A 7 23.02 -9.88 6.06
C THR A 7 22.07 -10.36 4.96
N ALA A 8 20.76 -10.13 5.12
CA ALA A 8 19.76 -10.47 4.11
C ALA A 8 19.64 -9.36 3.05
N PRO A 9 19.19 -9.69 1.81
CA PRO A 9 19.13 -8.74 0.68
C PRO A 9 18.40 -7.42 0.95
N HIS A 10 17.39 -7.43 1.82
CA HIS A 10 16.56 -6.26 2.17
C HIS A 10 16.72 -5.82 3.64
N GLY A 11 17.79 -6.28 4.30
CA GLY A 11 17.99 -6.07 5.74
C GLY A 11 16.98 -6.80 6.63
N LEU A 12 16.17 -7.68 6.05
CA LEU A 12 15.07 -8.39 6.70
C LEU A 12 15.06 -9.87 6.30
N LYS A 13 14.81 -10.73 7.28
CA LYS A 13 14.51 -12.15 7.06
C LYS A 13 13.03 -12.41 7.31
N LEU A 14 12.30 -12.82 6.28
CA LEU A 14 10.88 -13.15 6.39
C LEU A 14 10.66 -14.41 7.23
N THR A 15 9.62 -14.40 8.06
CA THR A 15 9.21 -15.60 8.81
C THR A 15 8.58 -16.65 7.90
N ILE A 16 7.92 -16.20 6.82
CA ILE A 16 7.40 -17.04 5.74
C ILE A 16 8.22 -16.67 4.50
N GLU A 17 9.08 -17.57 4.07
CA GLU A 17 9.99 -17.33 2.93
C GLU A 17 9.23 -17.10 1.63
N ASP A 18 8.16 -17.87 1.40
CA ASP A 18 7.28 -17.73 0.23
C ASP A 18 6.05 -16.87 0.56
N TYR A 19 6.28 -15.59 0.84
CA TYR A 19 5.20 -14.61 1.04
C TYR A 19 5.21 -13.58 -0.09
N PRO A 20 4.43 -13.80 -1.18
CA PRO A 20 4.54 -13.01 -2.41
C PRO A 20 4.40 -11.51 -2.21
N TYR A 21 3.39 -11.05 -1.46
CA TYR A 21 3.21 -9.62 -1.16
C TYR A 21 4.46 -8.98 -0.52
N ALA A 22 5.12 -9.70 0.39
CA ALA A 22 6.31 -9.18 1.06
C ALA A 22 7.55 -9.28 0.16
N ASN A 23 7.74 -10.41 -0.54
CA ASN A 23 8.88 -10.59 -1.44
C ASN A 23 8.87 -9.55 -2.56
N ASP A 24 7.75 -9.44 -3.28
CA ASP A 24 7.62 -8.51 -4.40
C ASP A 24 7.60 -7.06 -3.90
N GLY A 25 6.95 -6.82 -2.76
CA GLY A 25 6.92 -5.50 -2.13
C GLY A 25 8.28 -4.99 -1.69
N LEU A 26 9.18 -5.87 -1.21
CA LEU A 26 10.54 -5.50 -0.84
C LEU A 26 11.39 -5.09 -2.04
N LEU A 27 11.21 -5.74 -3.19
CA LEU A 27 11.88 -5.35 -4.44
C LEU A 27 11.49 -3.93 -4.86
N ILE A 28 10.18 -3.65 -4.89
CA ILE A 28 9.67 -2.32 -5.24
C ILE A 28 10.07 -1.27 -4.20
N TRP A 29 10.03 -1.61 -2.90
CA TRP A 29 10.46 -0.72 -1.83
C TRP A 29 11.92 -0.33 -1.98
N ASP A 30 12.82 -1.27 -2.26
CA ASP A 30 14.24 -0.99 -2.43
C ASP A 30 14.52 -0.16 -3.68
N ALA A 31 13.83 -0.44 -4.79
CA ALA A 31 13.93 0.38 -6.00
C ALA A 31 13.51 1.84 -5.73
N ILE A 32 12.37 2.05 -5.05
CA ILE A 32 11.91 3.40 -4.64
C ILE A 32 12.93 4.05 -3.72
N LYS A 33 13.40 3.32 -2.71
CA LYS A 33 14.35 3.86 -1.73
C LYS A 33 15.65 4.28 -2.39
N GLN A 34 16.17 3.49 -3.33
CA GLN A 34 17.38 3.82 -4.07
C GLN A 34 17.18 5.07 -4.93
N TRP A 35 16.09 5.14 -5.71
CA TRP A 35 15.71 6.33 -6.48
C TRP A 35 15.64 7.59 -5.62
N VAL A 36 14.91 7.52 -4.51
CA VAL A 36 14.76 8.64 -3.57
C VAL A 36 16.09 9.01 -2.94
N THR A 37 16.94 8.03 -2.62
CA THR A 37 18.28 8.27 -2.04
C THR A 37 19.14 9.06 -3.02
N ASP A 38 19.23 8.62 -4.28
CA ASP A 38 20.04 9.30 -5.30
C ASP A 38 19.51 10.72 -5.56
N HIS A 39 18.18 10.88 -5.60
CA HIS A 39 17.55 12.19 -5.78
C HIS A 39 17.79 13.12 -4.58
N VAL A 40 17.57 12.65 -3.35
CA VAL A 40 17.71 13.47 -2.14
C VAL A 40 19.17 13.85 -1.92
N LEU A 41 20.12 12.92 -2.05
CA LEU A 41 21.54 13.20 -1.81
C LEU A 41 22.15 14.14 -2.86
N HIS A 42 21.56 14.22 -4.06
CA HIS A 42 21.97 15.19 -5.07
C HIS A 42 21.64 16.64 -4.67
N PHE A 43 20.46 16.88 -4.08
CA PHE A 43 20.03 18.24 -3.69
C PHE A 43 20.30 18.59 -2.22
N TYR A 44 20.32 17.59 -1.33
CA TYR A 44 20.49 17.74 0.11
C TYR A 44 21.55 16.76 0.64
N PRO A 45 22.83 16.92 0.24
CA PRO A 45 23.92 16.06 0.74
C PRO A 45 24.19 16.24 2.24
N GLU A 46 23.76 17.36 2.84
CA GLU A 46 24.09 17.73 4.22
C GLU A 46 22.84 18.12 5.03
N PRO A 47 22.78 17.79 6.34
CA PRO A 47 21.65 18.14 7.21
C PRO A 47 21.31 19.63 7.27
N ASP A 48 22.28 20.52 7.08
CA ASP A 48 22.06 21.96 7.15
C ASP A 48 21.18 22.45 6.00
N LEU A 49 21.25 21.82 4.82
CA LEU A 49 20.41 22.15 3.67
C LEU A 49 18.94 21.77 3.94
N ILE A 50 18.68 20.64 4.61
CA ILE A 50 17.33 20.23 5.01
C ILE A 50 16.74 21.18 6.06
N GLN A 51 17.54 21.56 7.06
CA GLN A 51 17.07 22.39 8.17
C GLN A 51 16.88 23.86 7.79
N SER A 52 17.64 24.34 6.79
CA SER A 52 17.54 25.72 6.30
C SER A 52 16.49 25.92 5.21
N ASP A 53 15.99 24.85 4.58
CA ASP A 53 14.92 24.92 3.61
C ASP A 53 13.57 25.22 4.29
N THR A 54 13.11 26.45 4.17
CA THR A 54 11.87 26.91 4.81
C THR A 54 10.61 26.30 4.17
N GLU A 55 10.64 25.99 2.88
CA GLU A 55 9.50 25.41 2.18
C GLU A 55 9.31 23.95 2.58
N LEU A 56 10.40 23.19 2.61
CA LEU A 56 10.43 21.80 3.04
C LEU A 56 10.01 21.63 4.51
N GLN A 57 10.49 22.49 5.40
CA GLN A 57 10.10 22.49 6.81
C GLN A 57 8.61 22.86 7.00
N ALA A 58 8.12 23.84 6.24
CA ALA A 58 6.71 24.24 6.29
C ALA A 58 5.79 23.12 5.80
N TRP A 59 6.14 22.47 4.67
CA TRP A 59 5.42 21.33 4.11
C TRP A 59 5.24 20.20 5.12
N TRP A 60 6.33 19.76 5.75
CA TRP A 60 6.25 18.66 6.71
C TRP A 60 5.51 19.04 8.00
N THR A 61 5.69 20.29 8.44
CA THR A 61 4.94 20.82 9.57
C THR A 61 3.44 20.82 9.29
N GLU A 62 3.01 21.23 8.09
CA GLU A 62 1.60 21.24 7.69
C GLU A 62 1.03 19.83 7.61
N ILE A 63 1.74 18.86 7.00
CA ILE A 63 1.33 17.46 6.97
C ILE A 63 1.05 16.94 8.38
N ARG A 64 1.99 17.15 9.32
CA ARG A 64 1.86 16.65 10.69
C ARG A 64 0.79 17.38 11.50
N THR A 65 0.73 18.70 11.40
CA THR A 65 -0.06 19.52 12.34
C THR A 65 -1.45 19.90 11.83
N VAL A 66 -1.65 19.87 10.51
CA VAL A 66 -2.93 20.17 9.86
C VAL A 66 -3.49 18.90 9.22
N GLY A 67 -2.75 18.29 8.29
CA GLY A 67 -3.22 17.11 7.55
C GLY A 67 -3.55 15.91 8.46
N HIS A 68 -2.63 15.60 9.37
CA HIS A 68 -2.77 14.57 10.41
C HIS A 68 -2.77 15.19 11.82
N GLY A 69 -3.44 16.34 11.96
CA GLY A 69 -3.46 17.10 13.22
C GLY A 69 -3.98 16.33 14.44
N ASP A 70 -4.80 15.30 14.22
CA ASP A 70 -5.29 14.37 15.25
C ASP A 70 -4.19 13.51 15.88
N LYS A 71 -3.06 13.32 15.17
CA LYS A 71 -1.92 12.50 15.59
C LYS A 71 -0.63 13.31 15.71
N LYS A 72 -0.69 14.64 15.70
CA LYS A 72 0.49 15.53 15.63
C LYS A 72 1.51 15.34 16.77
N ASP A 73 1.07 14.82 17.92
CA ASP A 73 1.88 14.67 19.13
C ASP A 73 2.43 13.24 19.31
N GLU A 74 2.21 12.35 18.34
CA GLU A 74 2.68 10.97 18.40
C GLU A 74 4.21 10.86 18.25
N PRO A 75 4.88 9.94 18.97
CA PRO A 75 6.34 9.91 19.05
C PRO A 75 7.02 9.34 17.80
N TRP A 76 6.27 8.73 16.88
CA TRP A 76 6.80 8.08 15.68
C TRP A 76 6.99 9.03 14.50
N TRP A 77 6.60 10.31 14.62
CA TRP A 77 6.82 11.29 13.55
C TRP A 77 8.32 11.55 13.31
N PRO A 78 8.79 11.38 12.06
CA PRO A 78 10.12 11.83 11.66
C PRO A 78 10.34 13.33 11.92
N GLY A 79 11.56 13.69 12.32
CA GLY A 79 11.92 15.06 12.66
C GLY A 79 12.19 15.97 11.46
N LEU A 80 12.47 15.40 10.29
CA LEU A 80 12.92 16.08 9.07
C LEU A 80 14.11 17.02 9.31
N LYS A 81 15.21 16.46 9.84
CA LYS A 81 16.44 17.20 10.13
C LYS A 81 17.63 16.73 9.30
N THR A 82 17.59 15.50 8.79
CA THR A 82 18.68 14.89 8.03
C THR A 82 18.21 14.46 6.64
N PRO A 83 19.15 14.21 5.70
CA PRO A 83 18.82 13.60 4.42
C PRO A 83 18.13 12.24 4.61
N ASP A 84 18.58 11.43 5.57
CA ASP A 84 17.96 10.13 5.89
C ASP A 84 16.50 10.26 6.34
N ASP A 85 16.16 11.30 7.11
CA ASP A 85 14.77 11.57 7.47
C ASP A 85 13.93 11.83 6.21
N LEU A 86 14.40 12.69 5.31
CA LEU A 86 13.71 13.02 4.07
C LEU A 86 13.57 11.80 3.15
N ILE A 87 14.63 11.00 3.01
CA ILE A 87 14.61 9.76 2.22
C ILE A 87 13.54 8.82 2.76
N SER A 88 13.50 8.60 4.08
CA SER A 88 12.52 7.74 4.72
C SER A 88 11.08 8.23 4.52
N ILE A 89 10.85 9.55 4.68
CA ILE A 89 9.55 10.18 4.48
C ILE A 89 9.08 10.01 3.03
N LEU A 90 9.90 10.39 2.05
CA LEU A 90 9.54 10.34 0.64
C LEU A 90 9.35 8.91 0.15
N THR A 91 10.25 7.99 0.55
CA THR A 91 10.12 6.55 0.23
C THR A 91 8.78 6.02 0.73
N THR A 92 8.38 6.37 1.96
CA THR A 92 7.11 5.94 2.56
C THR A 92 5.91 6.51 1.79
N ILE A 93 5.93 7.80 1.45
CA ILE A 93 4.84 8.44 0.71
C ILE A 93 4.69 7.80 -0.67
N ILE A 94 5.79 7.63 -1.40
CA ILE A 94 5.78 7.03 -2.74
C ILE A 94 5.30 5.58 -2.67
N TRP A 95 5.80 4.77 -1.72
CA TRP A 95 5.35 3.40 -1.51
C TRP A 95 3.84 3.30 -1.24
N ILE A 96 3.31 4.15 -0.36
CA ILE A 96 1.88 4.16 -0.03
C ILE A 96 1.04 4.50 -1.27
N ALA A 97 1.45 5.52 -2.04
CA ALA A 97 0.72 5.98 -3.22
C ALA A 97 0.81 5.01 -4.42
N SER A 98 1.85 4.18 -4.47
CA SER A 98 2.12 3.26 -5.58
C SER A 98 1.96 1.80 -5.16
N GLY A 99 3.05 1.12 -4.79
CA GLY A 99 3.11 -0.31 -4.55
C GLY A 99 2.09 -0.81 -3.52
N HIS A 100 1.92 -0.10 -2.40
CA HIS A 100 0.94 -0.49 -1.40
C HIS A 100 -0.50 -0.34 -1.91
N HIS A 101 -0.85 0.83 -2.48
CA HIS A 101 -2.17 1.06 -3.05
C HIS A 101 -2.51 0.03 -4.12
N ALA A 102 -1.59 -0.22 -5.06
CA ALA A 102 -1.78 -1.20 -6.12
C ALA A 102 -2.07 -2.60 -5.57
N ALA A 103 -1.29 -3.05 -4.58
CA ALA A 103 -1.42 -4.37 -3.98
C ALA A 103 -2.77 -4.60 -3.27
N VAL A 104 -3.40 -3.54 -2.73
CA VAL A 104 -4.70 -3.65 -2.04
C VAL A 104 -5.89 -3.25 -2.91
N ASN A 105 -5.66 -2.60 -4.06
CA ASN A 105 -6.70 -2.08 -4.92
C ASN A 105 -7.04 -3.00 -6.11
N PHE A 106 -6.06 -3.36 -6.94
CA PHE A 106 -6.35 -3.96 -8.25
C PHE A 106 -6.78 -5.43 -8.18
N GLY A 107 -6.54 -6.12 -7.05
CA GLY A 107 -7.06 -7.47 -6.81
C GLY A 107 -8.51 -7.51 -6.30
N GLN A 108 -9.18 -6.37 -6.13
CA GLN A 108 -10.52 -6.33 -5.54
C GLN A 108 -11.52 -7.15 -6.38
N PHE A 109 -11.60 -6.93 -7.69
CA PHE A 109 -12.56 -7.69 -8.50
C PHE A 109 -12.24 -9.18 -8.50
N ASP A 110 -10.98 -9.55 -8.77
CA ASP A 110 -10.55 -10.96 -8.90
C ASP A 110 -10.86 -11.80 -7.65
N TYR A 111 -10.67 -11.22 -6.46
CA TYR A 111 -10.90 -11.94 -5.21
C TYR A 111 -12.29 -11.71 -4.59
N VAL A 112 -12.90 -10.54 -4.79
CA VAL A 112 -14.11 -10.14 -4.04
C VAL A 112 -15.38 -10.26 -4.88
N ALA A 113 -15.29 -10.23 -6.22
CA ALA A 113 -16.47 -10.32 -7.08
C ALA A 113 -17.22 -11.66 -6.90
N TYR A 114 -16.50 -12.73 -6.55
CA TYR A 114 -17.14 -13.94 -6.03
C TYR A 114 -17.47 -13.76 -4.54
N PHE A 115 -18.65 -13.19 -4.26
CA PHE A 115 -19.06 -12.79 -2.90
C PHE A 115 -18.94 -13.87 -1.81
N PRO A 116 -19.08 -15.20 -2.06
CA PRO A 116 -18.86 -16.18 -1.00
C PRO A 116 -17.41 -16.25 -0.52
N ASN A 117 -16.44 -15.84 -1.36
CA ASN A 117 -15.03 -15.77 -0.98
C ASN A 117 -14.75 -14.56 -0.06
N ARG A 118 -15.43 -13.43 -0.29
CA ARG A 118 -15.26 -12.18 0.47
C ARG A 118 -16.61 -11.46 0.66
N PRO A 119 -17.48 -11.93 1.56
CA PRO A 119 -18.77 -11.31 1.81
C PRO A 119 -18.59 -9.94 2.48
N THR A 120 -19.23 -8.91 1.94
CA THR A 120 -19.14 -7.53 2.45
C THR A 120 -20.05 -7.25 3.64
N ALA A 121 -21.04 -8.10 3.88
CA ALA A 121 -21.97 -8.00 4.99
C ALA A 121 -22.49 -9.38 5.39
N TYR A 122 -22.92 -9.48 6.64
CA TYR A 122 -23.64 -10.63 7.17
C TYR A 122 -25.00 -10.17 7.71
N ARG A 123 -26.08 -10.74 7.20
CA ARG A 123 -27.49 -10.40 7.52
C ARG A 123 -28.09 -11.27 8.62
N CYS A 124 -27.43 -12.38 8.96
CA CYS A 124 -27.84 -13.27 10.02
C CYS A 124 -26.83 -13.19 11.16
N SER A 125 -27.29 -13.29 12.40
CA SER A 125 -26.44 -13.71 13.52
C SER A 125 -26.10 -15.17 13.29
N PHE A 126 -25.06 -15.44 12.51
CA PHE A 126 -24.48 -16.77 12.42
C PHE A 126 -24.18 -17.25 13.86
N PRO A 127 -24.24 -18.55 14.18
CA PRO A 127 -23.58 -19.04 15.38
C PRO A 127 -22.08 -18.83 15.24
N MET A 128 -21.63 -17.62 15.58
CA MET A 128 -20.24 -17.38 15.89
C MET A 128 -19.83 -18.46 16.90
N PRO A 129 -18.60 -18.97 16.86
CA PRO A 129 -18.11 -19.99 17.83
C PRO A 129 -18.16 -19.55 19.31
N ILE A 130 -18.73 -18.37 19.58
CA ILE A 130 -18.84 -17.66 20.85
C ILE A 130 -20.28 -17.72 21.40
N GLU A 131 -21.29 -18.00 20.57
CA GLU A 131 -22.69 -18.13 20.96
C GLU A 131 -23.25 -19.48 20.47
N GLU A 132 -23.93 -20.23 21.35
CA GLU A 132 -24.57 -21.47 20.91
C GLU A 132 -25.66 -21.17 19.88
N PRO A 133 -25.64 -21.79 18.68
CA PRO A 133 -26.70 -21.61 17.71
C PRO A 133 -28.05 -21.95 18.30
N SER A 134 -29.08 -21.21 17.90
CA SER A 134 -30.44 -21.67 18.12
C SER A 134 -30.60 -23.08 17.51
N PRO A 135 -31.31 -24.02 18.17
CA PRO A 135 -31.55 -25.35 17.62
C PRO A 135 -32.19 -25.30 16.21
N ALA A 136 -32.94 -24.24 15.92
CA ALA A 136 -33.55 -24.01 14.61
C ALA A 136 -32.51 -23.66 13.54
N ASP A 137 -31.57 -22.75 13.82
CA ASP A 137 -30.52 -22.35 12.87
C ASP A 137 -29.52 -23.47 12.66
N LYS A 138 -29.16 -24.20 13.73
CA LYS A 138 -28.36 -25.42 13.62
C LYS A 138 -29.03 -26.45 12.71
N LYS A 139 -30.33 -26.67 12.88
CA LYS A 139 -31.09 -27.58 12.01
C LYS A 139 -31.09 -27.11 10.56
N LYS A 140 -31.38 -25.83 10.29
CA LYS A 140 -31.36 -25.26 8.93
C LYS A 140 -30.01 -25.42 8.26
N PHE A 141 -28.92 -25.09 8.96
CA PHE A 141 -27.56 -25.24 8.44
C PHE A 141 -27.21 -26.71 8.17
N MET A 142 -27.58 -27.63 9.07
CA MET A 142 -27.32 -29.06 8.89
C MET A 142 -28.15 -29.68 7.77
N GLU A 143 -29.36 -29.17 7.51
CA GLU A 143 -30.21 -29.64 6.41
C GLU A 143 -29.76 -29.09 5.05
N ARG A 144 -29.43 -27.79 4.98
CA ARG A 144 -29.09 -27.07 3.74
C ARG A 144 -28.08 -25.93 3.99
N PRO A 145 -26.79 -26.24 4.17
CA PRO A 145 -25.77 -25.26 4.54
C PRO A 145 -25.62 -24.15 3.49
N GLU A 146 -25.74 -24.48 2.21
CA GLU A 146 -25.63 -23.51 1.11
C GLU A 146 -26.76 -22.48 1.14
N ALA A 147 -28.00 -22.91 1.39
CA ALA A 147 -29.15 -22.02 1.47
C ALA A 147 -29.04 -21.11 2.70
N PHE A 148 -28.62 -21.67 3.83
CA PHE A 148 -28.38 -20.91 5.05
C PHE A 148 -27.29 -19.86 4.87
N LEU A 149 -26.14 -20.20 4.26
CA LEU A 149 -25.07 -19.24 3.98
C LEU A 149 -25.53 -18.13 3.03
N LEU A 150 -26.32 -18.44 2.01
CA LEU A 150 -26.91 -17.43 1.11
C LEU A 150 -27.92 -16.50 1.82
N GLU A 151 -28.65 -17.00 2.83
CA GLU A 151 -29.48 -16.16 3.70
C GLU A 151 -28.63 -15.21 4.55
N CYS A 152 -27.44 -15.63 4.94
CA CYS A 152 -26.51 -14.86 5.76
C CYS A 152 -25.68 -13.85 4.95
N PHE A 153 -25.27 -14.18 3.73
CA PHE A 153 -24.48 -13.31 2.86
C PHE A 153 -25.30 -12.13 2.29
N PRO A 154 -24.66 -11.15 1.64
CA PRO A 154 -25.37 -10.03 1.02
C PRO A 154 -26.49 -10.50 0.08
N SER A 155 -27.55 -9.72 -0.01
CA SER A 155 -28.59 -9.94 -1.02
C SER A 155 -28.02 -9.82 -2.43
N GLN A 156 -28.75 -10.34 -3.43
CA GLN A 156 -28.31 -10.28 -4.83
C GLN A 156 -28.09 -8.83 -5.31
N ILE A 157 -28.93 -7.89 -4.87
CA ILE A 157 -28.81 -6.47 -5.24
C ILE A 157 -27.54 -5.86 -4.63
N GLU A 158 -27.28 -6.13 -3.35
CA GLU A 158 -26.06 -5.66 -2.67
C GLU A 158 -24.81 -6.26 -3.32
N ALA A 159 -24.82 -7.56 -3.59
CA ALA A 159 -23.70 -8.26 -4.23
C ALA A 159 -23.40 -7.70 -5.63
N ILE A 160 -24.42 -7.54 -6.49
CA ILE A 160 -24.25 -6.98 -7.84
C ILE A 160 -23.77 -5.52 -7.77
N THR A 161 -24.28 -4.74 -6.82
CA THR A 161 -23.85 -3.34 -6.63
C THR A 161 -22.38 -3.26 -6.26
N VAL A 162 -21.93 -4.08 -5.30
CA VAL A 162 -20.52 -4.17 -4.92
C VAL A 162 -19.68 -4.64 -6.08
N MET A 163 -20.07 -5.71 -6.78
CA MET A 163 -19.33 -6.23 -7.94
C MET A 163 -19.09 -5.16 -9.00
N ALA A 164 -20.11 -4.35 -9.34
CA ALA A 164 -19.97 -3.27 -10.30
C ALA A 164 -19.01 -2.17 -9.83
N ILE A 165 -19.01 -1.83 -8.54
CA ILE A 165 -18.05 -0.88 -7.97
C ILE A 165 -16.63 -1.45 -8.05
N LEU A 166 -16.44 -2.71 -7.65
CA LEU A 166 -15.12 -3.33 -7.64
C LEU A 166 -14.55 -3.52 -9.06
N ASP A 167 -15.42 -3.76 -10.04
CA ASP A 167 -15.01 -3.78 -11.45
C ASP A 167 -14.39 -2.43 -11.83
N VAL A 168 -15.10 -1.33 -11.59
CA VAL A 168 -14.57 0.02 -11.88
C VAL A 168 -13.27 0.30 -11.12
N LEU A 169 -13.19 -0.03 -9.83
CA LEU A 169 -12.01 0.26 -9.01
C LEU A 169 -10.78 -0.61 -9.35
N SER A 170 -10.97 -1.76 -9.98
CA SER A 170 -9.88 -2.70 -10.31
C SER A 170 -9.34 -2.52 -11.73
N ASN A 171 -9.95 -1.66 -12.54
CA ASN A 171 -9.50 -1.41 -13.91
C ASN A 171 -8.50 -0.25 -13.97
N HIS A 172 -7.50 -0.39 -14.84
CA HIS A 172 -6.56 0.68 -15.15
C HIS A 172 -7.10 1.59 -16.25
N SER A 173 -6.90 2.90 -16.09
CA SER A 173 -7.18 3.87 -17.15
C SER A 173 -6.29 3.62 -18.37
N PRO A 174 -6.76 3.85 -19.61
CA PRO A 174 -5.88 3.86 -20.78
C PRO A 174 -4.80 4.95 -20.71
N ASP A 175 -5.04 5.99 -19.92
CA ASP A 175 -4.13 7.12 -19.70
C ASP A 175 -3.35 6.98 -18.37
N GLU A 176 -3.23 5.76 -17.83
CA GLU A 176 -2.53 5.51 -16.56
C GLU A 176 -1.02 5.76 -16.67
N GLU A 177 -0.45 6.32 -15.60
CA GLU A 177 0.99 6.54 -15.45
C GLU A 177 1.55 5.59 -14.40
N TYR A 178 2.23 4.54 -14.86
CA TYR A 178 2.83 3.54 -13.98
C TYR A 178 4.11 4.04 -13.31
N ILE A 179 4.40 3.48 -12.14
CA ILE A 179 5.63 3.76 -11.40
C ILE A 179 6.86 3.51 -12.29
N GLY A 180 7.78 4.47 -12.32
CA GLY A 180 8.97 4.40 -13.16
C GLY A 180 8.70 4.48 -14.67
N GLY A 181 7.46 4.76 -15.10
CA GLY A 181 7.09 4.81 -16.52
C GLY A 181 7.55 6.08 -17.24
N GLN A 182 6.99 7.23 -16.87
CA GLN A 182 7.32 8.52 -17.51
C GLN A 182 8.17 9.38 -16.58
N ALA A 183 9.25 9.92 -17.13
CA ALA A 183 10.10 10.87 -16.41
C ALA A 183 9.52 12.29 -16.53
N GLU A 184 9.49 13.04 -15.44
CA GLU A 184 9.17 14.47 -15.48
C GLU A 184 10.20 15.24 -16.31
N ALA A 185 9.74 16.25 -17.04
CA ALA A 185 10.61 17.03 -17.93
C ALA A 185 11.78 17.67 -17.16
N CYS A 186 11.54 18.15 -15.94
CA CYS A 186 12.56 18.77 -15.10
C CYS A 186 13.65 17.80 -14.63
N TRP A 187 13.37 16.50 -14.54
CA TRP A 187 14.37 15.49 -14.24
C TRP A 187 15.32 15.28 -15.42
N GLY A 188 14.84 15.43 -16.65
CA GLY A 188 15.63 15.29 -17.87
C GLY A 188 16.71 16.37 -18.05
N ASP A 189 16.52 17.53 -17.43
CA ASP A 189 17.47 18.66 -17.50
C ASP A 189 18.70 18.45 -16.60
N ASP A 190 18.57 17.67 -15.53
CA ASP A 190 19.68 17.28 -14.65
C ASP A 190 20.20 15.89 -15.01
N LYS A 191 21.46 15.81 -15.45
CA LYS A 191 22.05 14.54 -15.91
C LYS A 191 22.13 13.48 -14.81
N VAL A 192 22.31 13.87 -13.55
CA VAL A 192 22.43 12.95 -12.43
C VAL A 192 21.05 12.36 -12.13
N ILE A 193 20.04 13.23 -12.02
CA ILE A 193 18.67 12.82 -11.75
C ILE A 193 18.10 11.99 -12.90
N LYS A 194 18.35 12.38 -14.15
CA LYS A 194 17.96 11.60 -15.32
C LYS A 194 18.53 10.18 -15.27
N ALA A 195 19.83 10.04 -15.00
CA ALA A 195 20.48 8.73 -14.92
C ALA A 195 19.92 7.89 -13.76
N ALA A 196 19.66 8.51 -12.60
CA ALA A 196 19.04 7.84 -11.46
C ALA A 196 17.60 7.38 -11.78
N PHE A 197 16.83 8.16 -12.53
CA PHE A 197 15.48 7.77 -12.95
C PHE A 197 15.51 6.66 -13.99
N GLU A 198 16.44 6.70 -14.95
CA GLU A 198 16.64 5.61 -15.92
C GLU A 198 17.01 4.29 -15.22
N HIS A 199 17.83 4.35 -14.16
CA HIS A 199 18.11 3.20 -13.32
C HIS A 199 16.86 2.72 -12.57
N PHE A 200 16.11 3.63 -11.96
CA PHE A 200 14.85 3.29 -11.28
C PHE A 200 13.84 2.62 -12.21
N HIS A 201 13.66 3.16 -13.42
CA HIS A 201 12.83 2.58 -14.47
C HIS A 201 13.24 1.14 -14.76
N TRP A 202 14.54 0.88 -14.94
CA TRP A 202 15.04 -0.47 -15.20
C TRP A 202 14.74 -1.44 -14.04
N GLU A 203 14.93 -1.01 -12.79
CA GLU A 203 14.66 -1.85 -11.61
C GLU A 203 13.17 -2.22 -11.46
N VAL A 204 12.25 -1.34 -11.87
CA VAL A 204 10.80 -1.60 -11.73
C VAL A 204 10.16 -2.25 -12.94
N ASP A 205 10.71 -2.08 -14.15
CA ASP A 205 10.17 -2.66 -15.39
C ASP A 205 10.58 -4.14 -15.56
N GLY A 206 11.73 -4.54 -15.01
CA GLY A 206 12.07 -5.95 -14.79
C GLY A 206 12.34 -6.79 -16.05
N ASP A 207 13.13 -6.28 -17.00
CA ASP A 207 13.66 -7.04 -18.15
C ASP A 207 14.91 -7.88 -17.81
#